data_AF-A0A3G1CJM0-F1
#
_entry.id   AF-A0A3G1CJM0-F1
#
_cell.length_a   1.000
_cell.length_b   1.000
_cell.length_c   1.000
_cell.angle_alpha   90.00
_cell.angle_beta   90.00
_cell.angle_gamma   90.00
#
_symmetry.space_group_name_H-M   'P 1'
#
loop_
_entity.id
_entity.type
_entity.pdbx_description
1 polymer ?
#
loop_
_entity_poly.entity_id
_entity_poly.type
_entity_poly.pdbx_seq_one_letter_code
_entity_poly.pdbx_strand_id
1 'polypeptide(L)' 'SPLAITTVNPEDKSQLNKCVEAVKTNFNDRAEEIRKHWGGGVMGNKSQARITKQEKIRAKELAQKMG' A
#
# COMPACT_ATOMS: atom_id res chain seq x y z
N SER A 1 -10.96 3.26 -19.38
CA SER A 1 -10.46 3.82 -20.65
C SER A 1 -9.19 4.61 -20.37
N PRO A 2 -8.10 4.44 -21.14
CA PRO A 2 -6.87 5.20 -20.97
C PRO A 2 -7.01 6.63 -21.52
N LEU A 3 -6.21 7.56 -20.98
CA LEU A 3 -6.06 8.93 -21.46
C LEU A 3 -4.56 9.22 -21.64
N ALA A 4 -4.21 9.96 -22.69
CA ALA A 4 -2.84 10.35 -22.96
C ALA A 4 -2.78 11.83 -23.38
N ILE A 5 -1.80 12.56 -22.83
CA ILE A 5 -1.52 13.97 -23.17
C ILE A 5 -0.30 13.98 -24.08
N THR A 6 -0.47 14.40 -25.33
CA THR A 6 0.61 14.41 -26.34
C THR A 6 1.32 15.76 -26.46
N THR A 7 0.61 16.85 -26.15
CA THR A 7 1.10 18.23 -26.25
C THR A 7 0.52 19.08 -25.14
N VAL A 8 1.25 20.10 -24.70
CA VAL A 8 0.78 21.11 -23.74
C VAL A 8 1.21 22.49 -24.19
N ASN A 9 0.49 23.51 -23.74
CA ASN A 9 0.93 24.88 -23.94
C ASN A 9 2.22 25.16 -23.14
N PRO A 10 3.07 26.12 -23.57
CA PRO A 10 4.32 26.43 -22.89
C PRO A 10 4.16 26.80 -21.41
N GLU A 11 3.09 27.50 -21.05
CA GLU A 11 2.77 27.94 -19.69
C GLU A 11 2.54 26.76 -18.72
N ASP A 12 2.01 25.64 -19.20
CA ASP A 12 1.64 24.48 -18.38
C ASP A 12 2.78 23.45 -18.24
N LYS A 13 3.83 23.57 -19.06
CA LYS A 13 4.92 22.59 -19.14
C LYS A 13 5.57 22.34 -17.78
N SER A 14 5.76 23.39 -16.98
CA SER A 14 6.35 23.28 -15.64
C SER A 14 5.46 22.52 -14.66
N GLN A 15 4.13 22.68 -14.76
CA GLN A 15 3.17 22.00 -13.90
C GLN A 15 3.05 20.53 -14.29
N LEU A 16 2.99 20.23 -15.60
CA LEU A 16 2.98 18.85 -16.07
C LEU A 16 4.24 18.09 -15.65
N ASN A 17 5.42 18.71 -15.72
CA ASN A 17 6.67 18.06 -15.30
C ASN A 17 6.64 17.64 -13.82
N LYS A 18 6.10 18.48 -12.92
CA LYS A 18 5.92 18.12 -11.51
C LYS A 18 5.01 16.91 -11.33
N CYS A 19 3.92 16.84 -12.09
CA CYS A 19 3.03 15.68 -12.08
C CYS A 19 3.74 14.42 -12.59
N VAL A 20 4.51 14.53 -13.68
CA VAL A 20 5.26 13.40 -14.26
C VAL A 20 6.28 12.85 -13.26
N GLU A 21 7.02 13.72 -12.56
CA GLU A 21 7.97 13.29 -11.53
C GLU A 21 7.29 12.53 -10.39
N ALA A 22 6.17 13.06 -9.89
CA ALA A 22 5.39 12.41 -8.84
C ALA A 22 4.85 11.04 -9.30
N VAL A 23 4.33 10.94 -10.51
CA VAL A 23 3.80 9.68 -11.06
C VAL A 23 4.92 8.67 -11.30
N LYS A 24 6.03 9.09 -11.90
CA LYS A 24 7.18 8.22 -12.17
C LYS A 24 7.73 7.59 -10.88
N THR A 25 7.92 8.41 -9.85
CA THR A 25 8.42 7.96 -8.53
C THR A 25 7.48 6.94 -7.90
N ASN A 26 6.16 7.15 -8.00
CA ASN A 26 5.18 6.29 -7.34
C ASN A 26 4.88 4.99 -8.09
N PHE A 27 5.04 4.96 -9.41
CA PHE A 27 4.62 3.82 -10.24
C PHE A 27 5.78 3.20 -11.02
N ASN A 28 6.45 3.96 -11.88
CA ASN A 28 7.46 3.41 -12.78
C ASN A 28 8.70 2.94 -12.01
N ASP A 29 9.20 3.77 -11.09
CA ASP A 29 10.41 3.45 -10.32
C ASP A 29 10.14 2.31 -9.31
N ARG A 30 8.87 2.10 -8.93
CA ARG A 30 8.41 1.02 -8.05
C ARG A 30 7.82 -0.18 -8.80
N ALA A 31 8.01 -0.28 -10.11
CA ALA A 31 7.35 -1.30 -10.93
C ALA A 31 7.62 -2.75 -10.46
N GLU A 32 8.86 -3.06 -10.08
CA GLU A 32 9.23 -4.39 -9.58
C GLU A 32 8.61 -4.71 -8.22
N GLU A 33 8.47 -3.71 -7.35
CA GLU A 33 7.77 -3.85 -6.07
C GLU A 33 6.29 -4.14 -6.34
N ILE A 34 5.64 -3.29 -7.14
CA ILE A 34 4.21 -3.41 -7.47
C ILE A 34 3.90 -4.76 -8.11
N ARG A 35 4.76 -5.23 -9.03
CA ARG A 35 4.61 -6.54 -9.70
C ARG A 35 4.61 -7.72 -8.72
N LYS A 36 5.38 -7.62 -7.63
CA LYS A 36 5.50 -8.68 -6.61
C LYS A 36 4.43 -8.58 -5.52
N HIS A 37 3.74 -7.46 -5.40
CA HIS A 37 2.68 -7.27 -4.42
C HIS A 37 1.34 -7.76 -4.97
N TRP A 38 0.76 -8.74 -4.30
CA TRP A 38 -0.56 -9.26 -4.60
C TRP A 38 -1.54 -8.67 -3.59
N GLY A 39 -2.59 -8.01 -4.09
CA GLY A 39 -3.64 -7.46 -3.23
C GLY A 39 -4.51 -8.53 -2.60
N GLY A 40 -5.40 -8.12 -1.69
CA GLY A 40 -6.32 -9.03 -1.00
C GLY A 40 -5.72 -9.65 0.26
N GLY A 41 -6.37 -10.70 0.78
CA GLY A 41 -5.91 -11.40 2.00
C GLY A 41 -6.20 -10.68 3.32
N VAL A 42 -6.82 -9.50 3.28
CA VAL A 42 -7.22 -8.76 4.50
C VAL A 42 -8.51 -9.35 5.06
N MET A 43 -8.43 -9.89 6.28
CA MET A 43 -9.62 -10.40 6.99
C MET A 43 -10.53 -9.25 7.43
N GLY A 44 -11.83 -9.50 7.47
CA GLY A 44 -12.79 -8.53 8.00
C GLY A 44 -12.58 -8.24 9.49
N ASN A 45 -12.91 -7.01 9.90
CA ASN A 45 -12.67 -6.48 11.25
C ASN A 45 -13.14 -7.41 12.38
N LYS A 46 -14.31 -8.04 12.24
CA LYS A 46 -14.86 -8.96 13.24
C LYS A 46 -13.97 -10.20 13.43
N SER A 47 -13.45 -10.76 12.34
CA SER A 47 -12.55 -11.91 12.40
C SER A 47 -11.21 -11.51 13.04
N GLN A 48 -10.66 -10.36 12.63
CA GLN A 48 -9.41 -9.84 13.18
C GLN A 48 -9.50 -9.61 14.69
N ALA A 49 -10.57 -8.98 15.17
CA ALA A 49 -10.79 -8.75 16.60
C ALA A 49 -10.82 -10.04 17.43
N ARG A 50 -11.44 -11.11 16.89
CA ARG A 50 -11.45 -12.43 17.53
C ARG A 50 -10.04 -13.03 17.62
N ILE A 51 -9.27 -12.98 16.54
CA ILE A 51 -7.90 -13.49 16.48
C ILE A 51 -7.01 -12.75 17.48
N THR A 52 -7.06 -11.41 17.48
CA THR A 52 -6.28 -10.58 18.42
C THR A 52 -6.64 -10.85 19.88
N LYS A 53 -7.93 -11.06 20.20
CA LYS A 53 -8.33 -11.45 21.57
C LYS A 53 -7.73 -12.80 21.95
N GLN A 54 -7.76 -13.78 21.06
CA GLN A 54 -7.20 -15.11 21.30
C GLN A 54 -5.67 -15.06 21.50
N GLU A 55 -4.97 -14.31 20.66
CA GLU A 55 -3.51 -14.11 20.76
C GLU A 55 -3.11 -13.45 22.08
N LYS A 56 -3.85 -12.43 22.53
CA LYS A 56 -3.61 -11.77 23.81
C LYS A 56 -3.75 -12.72 25.01
N ILE A 57 -4.71 -13.64 24.96
CA ILE A 57 -4.89 -14.65 26.02
C ILE A 57 -3.71 -15.64 25.98
N ARG A 58 -3.38 -16.18 24.81
CA ARG A 58 -2.27 -17.11 24.64
C ARG A 58 -0.93 -16.52 25.10
N ALA A 59 -0.68 -15.25 24.81
CA ALA A 59 0.54 -14.55 25.24
C ALA A 59 0.62 -14.43 26.77
N LYS A 60 -0.51 -14.15 27.44
CA LYS A 60 -0.57 -14.12 28.92
C LYS A 60 -0.31 -15.49 29.54
N GLU A 61 -0.90 -16.54 28.98
CA GLU A 61 -0.69 -17.92 29.45
C GLU A 61 0.77 -18.36 29.29
N LEU A 62 1.41 -18.00 28.17
CA LEU A 62 2.82 -18.31 27.94
C LEU A 62 3.73 -17.56 28.92
N ALA A 63 3.46 -16.28 29.17
CA ALA A 63 4.20 -15.48 30.14
C ALA A 63 4.07 -16.02 31.58
N GLN A 64 2.88 -16.53 31.96
CA GLN A 64 2.65 -17.15 33.26
C GLN A 64 3.29 -18.53 33.42
N LYS A 65 3.60 -19.23 32.32
CA LYS A 65 4.28 -20.54 32.35
C LYS A 65 5.80 -20.44 32.31
N MET A 66 6.34 -19.31 31.84
CA MET A 66 7.77 -19.05 31.74
C MET A 66 8.36 -18.31 32.95
N GLY A 67 7.51 -17.72 33.80
CA GLY A 67 7.86 -17.24 35.12
C GLY A 67 7.59 -18.31 36.17
#